data_AF-A0A3N5YF82-F1
#
_entry.id   AF-A0A3N5YF82-F1
#
_cell.length_a   1.000
_cell.length_b   1.000
_cell.length_c   1.000
_cell.angle_alpha   90.00
_cell.angle_beta   90.00
_cell.angle_gamma   90.00
#
_symmetry.space_group_name_H-M   'P 1'
#
loop_
_entity.id
_entity.type
_entity.pdbx_description
1 polymer ?
#
loop_
_entity_poly.entity_id
_entity_poly.type
_entity_poly.pdbx_seq_one_letter_code
_entity_poly.pdbx_strand_id
1 'polypeptide(L)' 'PGSTIDVYTWNFGDGDSPKEVKGSSATTHDFLKAGTYAVSLKVTDSAGRTHTVTKAVTIS' A
#
# COMPACT_ATOMS: atom_id res chain seq x y z
N PRO A 1 15.80 6.82 -20.86
CA PRO A 1 14.95 7.54 -19.87
C PRO A 1 14.45 6.57 -18.79
N GLY A 2 14.54 6.92 -17.51
CA GLY A 2 14.03 6.09 -16.41
C GLY A 2 12.51 6.24 -16.25
N SER A 3 11.84 5.17 -15.84
CA SER A 3 10.43 5.21 -15.43
C SER A 3 10.32 5.70 -13.98
N THR A 4 9.34 6.56 -13.69
CA THR A 4 9.07 7.09 -12.35
C THR A 4 7.92 6.32 -11.72
N ILE A 5 7.94 6.14 -10.39
CA ILE A 5 6.79 5.56 -9.69
C ILE A 5 5.67 6.60 -9.65
N ASP A 6 4.49 6.25 -10.16
CA ASP A 6 3.37 7.17 -10.34
C ASP A 6 2.20 6.85 -9.40
N VAL A 7 1.97 5.56 -9.16
CA VAL A 7 0.82 5.06 -8.39
C VAL A 7 1.27 4.13 -7.27
N TYR A 8 0.70 4.32 -6.08
CA TYR A 8 0.89 3.51 -4.90
C TYR A 8 -0.47 2.99 -4.44
N THR A 9 -0.65 1.68 -4.40
CA THR A 9 -1.88 1.02 -3.93
C THR A 9 -1.58 0.30 -2.63
N TRP A 10 -2.18 0.79 -1.55
CA TRP A 10 -2.07 0.23 -0.21
C TRP A 10 -3.22 -0.73 0.07
N ASN A 11 -2.94 -1.93 0.54
CA ASN A 11 -3.94 -2.82 1.12
C ASN A 11 -3.53 -3.12 2.56
N PHE A 12 -4.38 -2.75 3.52
CA PHE A 12 -4.07 -2.84 4.94
C PHE A 12 -4.31 -4.23 5.54
N GLY A 13 -4.96 -5.13 4.82
CA GLY A 13 -5.13 -6.52 5.23
C GLY A 13 -6.16 -6.74 6.34
N ASP A 14 -6.99 -5.74 6.64
CA ASP A 14 -8.05 -5.76 7.65
C ASP A 14 -9.46 -6.01 7.06
N GLY A 15 -9.56 -6.10 5.73
CA GLY A 15 -10.80 -6.33 4.99
C GLY A 15 -11.32 -5.09 4.27
N ASP A 16 -10.74 -3.92 4.54
CA ASP A 16 -11.08 -2.69 3.83
C ASP A 16 -10.54 -2.71 2.39
N SER A 17 -11.15 -1.88 1.55
CA SER A 17 -10.74 -1.75 0.15
C SER A 17 -9.34 -1.14 0.04
N PRO A 18 -8.50 -1.58 -0.91
CA PRO A 18 -7.20 -0.97 -1.13
C PRO A 18 -7.31 0.51 -1.47
N LYS A 19 -6.38 1.31 -0.94
CA LYS A 19 -6.31 2.76 -1.13
C LYS A 19 -5.23 3.12 -2.14
N GLU A 20 -5.64 3.77 -3.22
CA GLU A 20 -4.71 4.29 -4.24
C GLU A 20 -4.33 5.74 -3.92
N VAL A 21 -3.04 6.04 -4.00
CA VAL A 21 -2.48 7.40 -3.90
C VAL A 21 -1.46 7.63 -5.02
N LYS A 22 -1.38 8.87 -5.52
CA LYS A 22 -0.49 9.26 -6.62
C LYS A 22 0.48 10.35 -6.17
N GLY A 23 1.68 10.35 -6.75
CA GLY A 23 2.73 11.35 -6.47
C GLY A 23 3.43 11.23 -5.11
N SER A 24 2.78 10.68 -4.08
CA SER A 24 3.37 10.37 -2.77
C SER A 24 2.92 9.02 -2.27
N SER A 25 3.82 8.28 -1.62
CA SER A 25 3.51 7.00 -0.98
C SER A 25 2.80 7.16 0.37
N ALA A 26 2.72 8.38 0.92
CA ALA A 26 2.17 8.62 2.25
C ALA A 26 0.65 8.42 2.28
N THR A 27 0.18 7.67 3.28
CA THR A 27 -1.24 7.48 3.56
C THR A 27 -1.43 7.17 5.05
N THR A 28 -2.65 7.43 5.55
CA THR A 28 -3.11 7.02 6.87
C THR A 28 -4.27 6.03 6.75
N HIS A 29 -4.38 5.13 7.74
CA HIS A 29 -5.44 4.13 7.87
C HIS A 29 -5.64 3.77 9.35
N ASP A 30 -6.89 3.64 9.77
CA ASP A 30 -7.27 3.38 11.15
C ASP A 30 -7.72 1.92 11.31
N PHE A 31 -7.02 1.16 12.14
CA PHE A 31 -7.41 -0.22 12.47
C PHE A 31 -8.39 -0.22 13.65
N LEU A 32 -9.61 -0.70 13.42
CA LEU A 32 -10.67 -0.70 14.44
C LEU A 32 -10.51 -1.79 15.52
N LYS A 33 -9.64 -2.78 15.28
CA LYS A 33 -9.43 -3.92 16.18
C LYS A 33 -7.94 -4.16 16.37
N ALA A 34 -7.58 -4.64 17.57
CA ALA A 34 -6.26 -5.20 17.79
C ALA A 34 -6.09 -6.47 16.96
N GLY A 35 -4.88 -6.70 16.45
CA GLY A 35 -4.59 -7.79 15.53
C GLY A 35 -3.26 -7.61 14.82
N THR A 36 -2.83 -8.65 14.11
CA THR A 36 -1.70 -8.55 13.18
C THR A 36 -2.21 -8.55 11.76
N TYR A 37 -1.90 -7.49 11.03
CA TYR A 37 -2.38 -7.22 9.69
C TYR A 37 -1.26 -7.33 8.66
N ALA A 38 -1.50 -8.04 7.57
CA ALA A 38 -0.56 -8.16 6.45
C ALA A 38 -0.74 -6.96 5.51
N VAL A 39 -0.09 -5.84 5.83
CA VAL A 39 -0.13 -4.62 5.03
C VAL A 39 0.75 -4.79 3.79
N SER A 40 0.17 -4.57 2.61
CA SER A 40 0.88 -4.61 1.33
C SER A 40 0.83 -3.27 0.60
N LEU A 41 1.94 -2.95 -0.07
CA LEU A 41 2.08 -1.81 -0.95
C LEU A 41 2.44 -2.33 -2.34
N LYS A 42 1.57 -2.06 -3.31
CA LYS A 42 1.85 -2.22 -4.74
C LYS A 42 2.22 -0.87 -5.33
N VAL A 43 3.37 -0.77 -5.97
CA VAL A 43 3.79 0.40 -6.75
C VAL A 43 3.58 0.13 -8.23
N THR A 44 3.22 1.17 -9.00
CA THR A 44 3.14 1.14 -10.47
C THR A 44 3.99 2.27 -11.03
N ASP A 45 4.91 1.94 -11.94
CA ASP A 45 5.72 2.93 -12.65
C ASP A 45 4.97 3.53 -13.86
N SER A 46 5.49 4.63 -14.41
CA SER A 46 4.94 5.31 -15.58
C SER A 46 4.95 4.49 -16.87
N ALA A 47 5.61 3.32 -16.87
CA ALA A 47 5.56 2.34 -17.96
C ALA A 47 4.60 1.18 -17.67
N GLY A 48 3.82 1.25 -16.59
CA GLY A 48 2.83 0.25 -16.19
C GLY A 48 3.42 -0.98 -15.49
N ARG A 49 4.72 -1.00 -15.16
CA ARG A 49 5.32 -2.09 -14.39
C ARG A 49 4.93 -1.98 -12.94
N THR A 50 4.77 -3.13 -12.29
CA THR A 50 4.32 -3.16 -10.90
C THR A 50 5.25 -3.98 -10.01
N HIS A 51 5.36 -3.58 -8.75
CA HIS A 51 6.03 -4.38 -7.72
C HIS A 51 5.26 -4.30 -6.41
N THR A 52 5.20 -5.39 -5.65
CA THR A 52 4.45 -5.46 -4.40
C THR A 52 5.34 -5.92 -3.27
N VAL A 53 5.26 -5.23 -2.13
CA VAL A 53 5.88 -5.64 -0.87
C VAL A 53 4.81 -5.80 0.21
N THR A 54 5.00 -6.77 1.11
CA THR A 54 4.10 -7.03 2.23
C THR A 54 4.88 -7.02 3.54
N LYS A 55 4.31 -6.41 4.58
CA LYS A 55 4.84 -6.38 5.94
C LYS A 55 3.72 -6.64 6.94
N ALA A 56 4.05 -7.38 8.00
CA ALA A 56 3.14 -7.55 9.13
C ALA A 56 3.19 -6.33 10.04
N VAL A 57 2.02 -5.82 10.43
CA VAL A 57 1.85 -4.72 11.39
C VAL A 57 0.96 -5.22 12.52
N THR A 58 1.45 -5.13 13.76
CA THR A 58 0.70 -5.54 14.95
C THR A 58 0.12 -4.30 15.63
N ILE A 59 -1.19 -4.32 15.84
CA ILE A 59 -1.96 -3.34 16.60
C ILE A 59 -2.41 -4.02 17.90
N SER A 60 -2.17 -3.39 19.03
CA SER A 60 -2.43 -3.91 20.37
C SER A 60 -3.20 -2.93 21.22
#